data_AF-A0A329ZJX1-F1
#
_entry.id   AF-A0A329ZJX1-F1
#
_cell.length_a   1.000
_cell.length_b   1.000
_cell.length_c   1.000
_cell.angle_alpha   90.00
_cell.angle_beta   90.00
_cell.angle_gamma   90.00
#
_symmetry.space_group_name_H-M   'P 1'
#
loop_
_entity.id
_entity.type
_entity.pdbx_description
1 polymer ?
#
loop_
_entity_poly.entity_id
_entity_poly.type
_entity_poly.pdbx_seq_one_letter_code
_entity_poly.pdbx_strand_id
1 'polypeptide(L)'
;MNFKYYMGFSVVFCMVLGVYAYSLDLGDYSLNLLYLDHEVTLPIALWLIIIVLVFFVCTLVLFGANFIQELLKSYHTKNDFNKLIMQISEQALHKTVPQRIYKNSHIALLSKVFGRFILMPKVDSKKCLESKIDKLIQDYESIINGEVVELKHYDLEKDNQLSIQNNKNRIRNDKKFAFSMLEKDECDELKDFAITQILESSDKKELEKFFTSGVALKPLHKDALLKALTREHEKLDTNLIVTSLKQVKFTQSDYLQFAKNSKQILEPDRWYKLFENLASNDEMADIALFYVMLELEMIDRVRERRSLYGKDELRFIDAYLDLRDSSKHYSLDIFFHQYS
;
A
#
# COMPACT_ATOMS: atom_id res chain seq x y z
N MET A 1 34.58 -31.64 27.21
CA MET A 1 35.78 -31.01 27.81
C MET A 1 36.14 -29.83 26.92
N ASN A 2 36.18 -28.59 27.44
CA ASN A 2 36.50 -27.43 26.59
C ASN A 2 37.87 -27.64 25.94
N PHE A 3 38.01 -27.29 24.65
CA PHE A 3 39.25 -27.42 23.87
C PHE A 3 40.51 -27.01 24.66
N LYS A 4 40.39 -25.93 25.44
CA LYS A 4 41.44 -25.38 26.30
C LYS A 4 41.95 -26.39 27.34
N TYR A 5 41.07 -27.16 27.96
CA TYR A 5 41.45 -28.18 28.95
C TYR A 5 42.04 -29.43 28.30
N TYR A 6 41.52 -29.84 27.13
CA TYR A 6 42.06 -30.97 26.38
C TYR A 6 43.50 -30.69 25.93
N MET A 7 43.74 -29.51 25.34
CA MET A 7 45.08 -29.11 24.90
C MET A 7 46.07 -29.04 26.06
N GLY A 8 45.68 -28.48 27.21
CA GLY A 8 46.52 -28.44 28.40
C GLY A 8 46.85 -29.83 28.96
N PHE A 9 45.85 -30.72 29.03
CA PHE A 9 46.04 -32.09 29.50
C PHE A 9 46.95 -32.90 28.58
N SER A 10 46.78 -32.81 27.25
CA SER A 10 47.60 -33.54 26.29
C SER A 10 49.08 -33.12 26.34
N VAL A 11 49.39 -31.83 26.53
CA VAL A 11 50.78 -31.37 26.65
C VAL A 11 51.44 -31.93 27.91
N VAL A 12 50.74 -31.86 29.05
CA VAL A 12 51.24 -32.42 30.32
C VAL A 12 51.41 -33.93 30.22
N PHE A 13 50.47 -34.63 29.59
CA PHE A 13 50.54 -36.07 29.36
C PHE A 13 51.74 -36.47 28.49
N CYS A 14 51.99 -35.76 27.38
CA CYS A 14 53.16 -35.98 26.54
C CYS A 14 54.47 -35.74 27.31
N MET A 15 54.53 -34.69 28.15
CA MET A 15 55.71 -34.38 28.95
C MET A 15 56.00 -35.47 29.99
N VAL A 16 54.98 -35.92 30.73
CA VAL A 16 55.11 -36.99 31.73
C VAL A 16 55.48 -38.32 31.07
N LEU A 17 54.85 -38.68 29.95
CA LEU A 17 55.20 -39.88 29.20
C LEU A 17 56.63 -39.82 28.64
N GLY A 18 57.06 -38.66 28.16
CA GLY A 18 58.42 -38.50 27.63
C GLY A 18 59.49 -38.70 28.71
N VAL A 19 59.30 -38.09 29.89
CA VAL A 19 60.20 -38.29 31.04
C VAL A 19 60.20 -39.76 31.49
N TYR A 20 59.02 -40.38 31.56
CA TYR A 20 58.89 -41.78 31.95
C TYR A 20 59.57 -42.73 30.95
N ALA A 21 59.32 -42.56 29.65
CA ALA A 21 59.92 -43.39 28.61
C ALA A 21 61.45 -43.25 28.56
N TYR A 22 61.97 -42.04 28.80
CA TYR A 22 63.42 -41.81 28.89
C TYR A 22 64.04 -42.49 30.12
N SER A 23 63.34 -42.50 31.25
CA SER A 23 63.85 -43.12 32.50
C SER A 23 63.99 -44.65 32.44
N LEU A 24 63.33 -45.31 31.48
CA LEU A 24 63.31 -46.77 31.35
C LEU A 24 64.47 -47.35 30.53
N ASP A 25 65.31 -46.49 29.94
CA ASP A 25 66.52 -46.85 29.18
C ASP A 25 66.31 -48.05 28.22
N LEU A 26 65.25 -47.94 27.41
CA LEU A 26 64.69 -49.03 26.58
C LEU A 26 65.59 -49.50 25.43
N GLY A 27 66.76 -48.91 25.25
CA GLY A 27 67.69 -49.17 24.15
C GLY A 27 67.28 -48.51 22.82
N ASP A 28 68.05 -48.83 21.78
CA ASP A 28 67.91 -48.27 20.43
C ASP A 28 67.26 -49.26 19.47
N TYR A 29 66.41 -48.72 18.58
CA TYR A 29 65.82 -49.48 17.49
C TYR A 29 66.28 -48.90 16.15
N SER A 30 66.92 -49.74 15.32
CA SER A 30 67.29 -49.39 13.95
C SER A 30 66.17 -49.75 12.99
N LEU A 31 65.65 -48.75 12.28
CA LEU A 31 64.79 -48.98 11.13
C LEU A 31 65.61 -48.93 9.86
N ASN A 32 65.64 -50.05 9.14
CA ASN A 32 66.13 -50.10 7.77
C ASN A 32 64.99 -49.66 6.82
N LEU A 33 65.02 -48.39 6.42
CA LEU A 33 64.10 -47.84 5.43
C LEU A 33 64.50 -48.37 4.05
N LEU A 34 63.72 -49.30 3.50
CA LEU A 34 63.98 -50.06 2.27
C LEU A 34 64.25 -49.20 0.99
N TYR A 35 64.18 -47.88 1.06
CA TYR A 35 64.34 -46.93 -0.06
C TYR A 35 65.45 -45.88 0.16
N LEU A 36 66.08 -45.82 1.33
CA LEU A 36 67.17 -44.89 1.65
C LEU A 36 68.28 -45.72 2.29
N ASP A 37 69.48 -45.74 1.70
CA ASP A 37 70.67 -46.48 2.20
C ASP A 37 71.24 -45.89 3.53
N HIS A 38 70.35 -45.48 4.44
CA HIS A 38 70.68 -44.88 5.73
C HIS A 38 69.92 -45.59 6.84
N GLU A 39 70.67 -46.23 7.74
CA GLU A 39 70.16 -46.81 8.98
C GLU A 39 69.86 -45.67 9.96
N VAL A 40 68.58 -45.48 10.28
CA VAL A 40 68.16 -44.54 11.30
C VAL A 40 68.02 -45.28 12.62
N THR A 41 69.01 -45.12 13.49
CA THR A 41 68.96 -45.58 14.89
C THR A 41 68.32 -44.51 15.75
N LEU A 42 67.16 -44.83 16.31
CA LEU A 42 66.46 -43.94 17.24
C LEU A 42 66.13 -44.70 18.53
N PRO A 43 66.28 -44.07 19.70
CA PRO A 43 65.87 -44.65 20.97
C PRO A 43 64.39 -45.04 20.94
N ILE A 44 64.05 -46.21 21.51
CA ILE A 44 62.66 -46.70 21.55
C ILE A 44 61.72 -45.71 22.25
N ALA A 45 62.25 -44.95 23.22
CA ALA A 45 61.52 -43.86 23.87
C ALA A 45 61.01 -42.79 22.88
N LEU A 46 61.77 -42.48 21.84
CA LEU A 46 61.41 -41.48 20.83
C LEU A 46 60.29 -42.00 19.91
N TRP A 47 60.35 -43.29 19.55
CA TRP A 47 59.27 -43.95 18.80
C TRP A 47 57.93 -43.91 19.52
N LEU A 48 57.93 -44.15 20.84
CA LEU A 48 56.71 -44.06 21.66
C LEU A 48 56.13 -42.64 21.66
N ILE A 49 56.97 -41.61 21.80
CA ILE A 49 56.55 -40.21 21.76
C ILE A 49 55.96 -39.84 20.39
N ILE A 50 56.57 -40.31 19.29
CA ILE A 50 56.07 -40.08 17.93
C ILE A 50 54.66 -40.66 17.77
N ILE A 51 54.41 -41.88 18.23
CA ILE A 51 53.08 -42.51 18.15
C ILE A 51 52.04 -41.66 18.90
N VAL A 52 52.35 -41.23 20.14
CA VAL A 52 51.46 -40.38 20.94
C VAL A 52 51.21 -39.03 20.26
N LEU A 53 52.24 -38.45 19.64
CA LEU A 53 52.14 -37.18 18.90
C LEU A 53 51.23 -37.33 17.67
N VAL A 54 51.32 -38.42 16.93
CA VAL A 54 50.42 -38.72 15.80
C VAL A 54 48.97 -38.81 16.28
N PHE A 55 48.71 -39.52 17.38
CA PHE A 55 47.37 -39.57 17.98
C PHE A 55 46.87 -38.17 18.37
N PHE A 56 47.72 -37.36 18.99
CA PHE A 56 47.38 -35.98 19.34
C PHE A 56 46.99 -35.15 18.10
N VAL A 57 47.78 -35.23 17.02
CA VAL A 57 47.45 -34.54 15.75
C VAL A 57 46.11 -35.03 15.19
N CYS A 58 45.85 -36.34 15.16
CA CYS A 58 44.56 -36.87 14.74
C CYS A 58 43.38 -36.31 15.56
N THR A 59 43.54 -36.19 16.89
CA THR A 59 42.49 -35.60 17.73
C THR A 59 42.27 -34.10 17.48
N LEU A 60 43.34 -33.35 17.18
CA LEU A 60 43.22 -31.94 16.79
C LEU A 60 42.46 -31.79 15.47
N VAL A 61 42.72 -32.65 14.48
CA VAL A 61 42.00 -32.64 13.20
C VAL A 61 40.51 -32.93 13.42
N LEU A 62 40.17 -33.94 14.24
CA LEU A 62 38.78 -34.25 14.57
C LEU A 62 38.07 -33.08 15.29
N PHE A 63 38.75 -32.42 16.22
CA PHE A 63 38.21 -31.26 16.91
C PHE A 63 38.00 -30.07 15.96
N GLY A 64 38.98 -29.81 15.08
CA GLY A 64 38.88 -28.80 14.04
C GLY A 64 37.72 -29.08 13.08
N ALA A 65 37.51 -30.33 12.68
CA ALA A 65 36.38 -30.73 11.86
C ALA A 65 35.04 -30.47 12.56
N ASN A 66 34.92 -30.80 13.85
CA ASN A 66 33.71 -30.52 14.64
C ASN A 66 33.44 -29.01 14.76
N PHE A 67 34.48 -28.21 15.03
CA PHE A 67 34.36 -26.76 15.10
C PHE A 67 33.90 -26.16 13.77
N ILE A 68 34.49 -26.59 12.65
CA ILE A 68 34.07 -26.16 11.30
C ILE A 68 32.61 -26.56 11.03
N GLN A 69 32.20 -27.78 11.41
CA GLN A 69 30.82 -28.22 11.28
C GLN A 69 29.86 -27.36 12.10
N GLU A 70 30.21 -26.96 13.32
CA GLU A 70 29.40 -26.08 14.17
C GLU A 70 29.27 -24.68 13.56
N LEU A 71 30.36 -24.12 13.03
CA LEU A 71 30.33 -22.84 12.33
C LEU A 71 29.43 -22.89 11.09
N LEU A 72 29.57 -23.94 10.27
CA LEU A 72 28.73 -24.14 9.08
C LEU A 72 27.25 -24.32 9.45
N LYS A 73 26.94 -25.10 10.49
CA LYS A 73 25.57 -25.26 11.02
C LYS A 73 24.99 -23.93 11.50
N SER A 74 25.77 -23.14 12.24
CA SER A 74 25.35 -21.82 12.71
C SER A 74 25.10 -20.85 11.55
N TYR A 75 25.99 -20.82 10.56
CA TYR A 75 25.84 -20.01 9.35
C TYR A 75 24.58 -20.39 8.56
N HIS A 76 24.36 -21.69 8.34
CA HIS A 76 23.15 -22.17 7.65
C HIS A 76 21.88 -21.86 8.42
N THR A 77 21.90 -21.99 9.74
CA THR A 77 20.74 -21.67 10.60
C THR A 77 20.40 -20.19 10.53
N LYS A 78 21.40 -19.31 10.62
CA LYS A 78 21.20 -17.85 10.47
C LYS A 78 20.67 -17.50 9.09
N ASN A 79 21.23 -18.08 8.04
CA ASN A 79 20.77 -17.85 6.67
C ASN A 79 19.33 -18.32 6.45
N ASP A 80 18.97 -19.49 6.97
CA ASP A 80 17.62 -20.02 6.89
C ASP A 80 16.63 -19.19 7.72
N PHE A 81 17.05 -18.66 8.86
CA PHE A 81 16.24 -17.71 9.65
C PHE A 81 16.01 -16.41 8.87
N ASN A 82 17.03 -15.85 8.23
CA ASN A 82 16.89 -14.66 7.38
C ASN A 82 15.91 -14.89 6.22
N LYS A 83 15.95 -16.07 5.59
CA LYS A 83 14.94 -16.45 4.59
C LYS A 83 13.53 -16.49 5.18
N LEU A 84 13.37 -16.95 6.42
CA LEU A 84 12.06 -16.97 7.06
C LEU A 84 11.55 -15.55 7.35
N ILE A 85 12.41 -14.66 7.84
CA ILE A 85 12.06 -13.23 8.03
C ILE A 85 11.64 -12.59 6.71
N MET A 86 12.38 -12.87 5.63
CA MET A 86 12.04 -12.35 4.30
C MET A 86 10.71 -12.91 3.78
N GLN A 87 10.35 -14.15 4.12
CA GLN A 87 9.02 -14.69 3.78
C GLN A 87 7.93 -13.94 4.56
N ILE A 88 8.13 -13.71 5.86
CA ILE A 88 7.17 -12.98 6.67
C ILE A 88 6.95 -11.58 6.10
N SER A 89 8.02 -10.86 5.73
CA SER A 89 7.89 -9.53 5.13
C SER A 89 7.16 -9.56 3.79
N GLU A 90 7.42 -10.54 2.93
CA GLU A 90 6.71 -10.69 1.65
C GLU A 90 5.23 -10.99 1.86
N GLN A 91 4.89 -11.89 2.78
CA GLN A 91 3.48 -12.19 3.11
C GLN A 91 2.76 -10.98 3.69
N ALA A 92 3.43 -10.23 4.56
CA ALA A 92 2.91 -8.99 5.13
C ALA A 92 2.65 -7.90 4.09
N LEU A 93 3.42 -7.93 2.99
CA LEU A 93 3.25 -7.05 1.83
C LEU A 93 2.31 -7.63 0.76
N HIS A 94 1.61 -8.74 1.05
CA HIS A 94 0.74 -9.46 0.12
C HIS A 94 1.42 -9.91 -1.19
N LYS A 95 2.72 -10.19 -1.14
CA LYS A 95 3.47 -10.72 -2.28
C LYS A 95 3.32 -12.22 -2.42
N THR A 96 3.48 -12.70 -3.65
CA THR A 96 3.64 -14.14 -3.91
C THR A 96 4.93 -14.64 -3.28
N VAL A 97 4.82 -15.61 -2.37
CA VAL A 97 5.98 -16.19 -1.69
C VAL A 97 6.55 -17.31 -2.56
N PRO A 98 7.79 -17.20 -3.05
CA PRO A 98 8.42 -18.28 -3.79
C PRO A 98 8.71 -19.47 -2.85
N GLN A 99 8.70 -20.69 -3.40
CA GLN A 99 9.11 -21.87 -2.63
C GLN A 99 10.60 -21.78 -2.28
N ARG A 100 10.90 -21.73 -0.98
CA ARG A 100 12.27 -21.60 -0.47
C ARG A 100 12.80 -22.94 0.01
N ILE A 101 14.06 -23.21 -0.32
CA ILE A 101 14.78 -24.38 0.16
C ILE A 101 15.51 -24.01 1.45
N TYR A 102 15.21 -24.75 2.52
CA TYR A 102 15.84 -24.62 3.83
C TYR A 102 16.68 -25.85 4.13
N LYS A 103 17.85 -25.66 4.75
CA LYS A 103 18.70 -26.74 5.23
C LYS A 103 18.23 -27.26 6.59
N ASN A 104 17.67 -26.38 7.42
CA ASN A 104 17.11 -26.76 8.72
C ASN A 104 15.64 -27.23 8.57
N SER A 105 15.36 -28.47 8.96
CA SER A 105 14.03 -29.09 8.90
C SER A 105 12.97 -28.34 9.72
N HIS A 106 13.32 -27.83 10.90
CA HIS A 106 12.38 -27.10 11.75
C HIS A 106 11.99 -25.75 11.14
N ILE A 107 12.95 -25.05 10.52
CA ILE A 107 12.69 -23.78 9.82
C ILE A 107 11.86 -24.04 8.55
N ALA A 108 12.15 -25.12 7.81
CA ALA A 108 11.31 -25.57 6.70
C ALA A 108 9.86 -25.82 7.12
N LEU A 109 9.65 -26.50 8.26
CA LEU A 109 8.31 -26.72 8.79
C LEU A 109 7.62 -25.40 9.13
N LEU A 110 8.31 -24.49 9.81
CA LEU A 110 7.75 -23.19 10.19
C LEU A 110 7.38 -22.34 8.96
N SER A 111 8.22 -22.34 7.92
CA SER A 111 7.93 -21.72 6.62
C SER A 111 6.67 -22.28 5.97
N LYS A 112 6.47 -23.60 5.99
CA LYS A 112 5.24 -24.25 5.50
C LYS A 112 4.02 -23.88 6.33
N VAL A 113 4.17 -23.79 7.66
CA VAL A 113 3.10 -23.35 8.56
C VAL A 113 2.69 -21.92 8.21
N PHE A 114 3.64 -20.98 8.15
CA PHE A 114 3.35 -19.59 7.79
C PHE A 114 2.77 -19.44 6.38
N GLY A 115 3.16 -20.30 5.43
CA GLY A 115 2.57 -20.35 4.10
C GLY A 115 1.07 -20.64 4.08
N ARG A 116 0.50 -21.18 5.17
CA ARG A 116 -0.93 -21.44 5.32
C ARG A 116 -1.70 -20.31 5.99
N PHE A 117 -1.01 -19.29 6.50
CA PHE A 117 -1.63 -18.15 7.18
C PHE A 117 -1.44 -16.87 6.38
N ILE A 118 -2.38 -15.94 6.53
CA ILE A 118 -2.25 -14.56 6.06
C ILE A 118 -1.62 -13.77 7.19
N LEU A 119 -0.42 -13.24 6.96
CA LEU A 119 0.28 -12.41 7.92
C LEU A 119 0.01 -10.95 7.59
N MET A 120 -0.45 -10.17 8.56
CA MET A 120 -0.66 -8.73 8.42
C MET A 120 0.16 -7.99 9.47
N PRO A 121 0.74 -6.82 9.12
CA PRO A 121 1.46 -5.99 10.09
C PRO A 121 0.53 -5.57 11.24
N LYS A 122 1.00 -5.72 12.48
CA LYS A 122 0.32 -5.16 13.66
C LYS A 122 1.03 -3.88 14.08
N VAL A 123 0.41 -2.74 13.79
CA VAL A 123 0.98 -1.41 14.03
C VAL A 123 1.21 -1.14 15.53
N ASP A 124 0.28 -1.57 16.40
CA ASP A 124 0.37 -1.38 17.85
C ASP A 124 1.33 -2.36 18.55
N SER A 125 2.30 -2.92 17.85
CA SER A 125 3.22 -3.92 18.40
C SER A 125 4.53 -3.29 18.88
N LYS A 126 5.15 -3.91 19.89
CA LYS A 126 6.48 -3.51 20.36
C LYS A 126 7.53 -3.92 19.32
N LYS A 127 8.57 -3.08 19.16
CA LYS A 127 9.72 -3.37 18.29
C LYS A 127 10.31 -4.74 18.59
N CYS A 128 10.55 -5.53 17.55
CA CYS A 128 11.09 -6.88 17.67
C CYS A 128 12.61 -6.95 17.52
N LEU A 129 13.28 -5.79 17.41
CA LEU A 129 14.75 -5.61 17.25
C LEU A 129 15.30 -6.11 15.90
N GLU A 130 14.43 -6.59 15.02
CA GLU A 130 14.78 -6.96 13.65
C GLU A 130 14.50 -5.77 12.74
N SER A 131 15.58 -5.08 12.35
CA SER A 131 15.51 -3.79 11.66
C SER A 131 14.64 -3.77 10.39
N LYS A 132 14.54 -4.89 9.67
CA LYS A 132 13.71 -5.00 8.46
C LYS A 132 12.22 -5.01 8.77
N ILE A 133 11.81 -5.75 9.80
CA ILE A 133 10.41 -5.87 10.20
C ILE A 133 9.95 -4.60 10.89
N ASP A 134 10.78 -4.04 11.78
CA ASP A 134 10.47 -2.79 12.47
C ASP A 134 10.29 -1.63 11.47
N LYS A 135 11.12 -1.54 10.43
CA LYS A 135 10.95 -0.55 9.34
C LYS A 135 9.67 -0.78 8.54
N LEU A 136 9.37 -2.03 8.19
CA LEU A 136 8.15 -2.37 7.44
C LEU A 136 6.90 -1.93 8.23
N ILE A 137 6.86 -2.22 9.53
CA ILE A 137 5.73 -1.82 10.40
C ILE A 137 5.64 -0.30 10.49
N GLN A 138 6.78 0.40 10.62
CA GLN A 138 6.82 1.86 10.64
C GLN A 138 6.32 2.47 9.32
N ASP A 139 6.77 1.96 8.18
CA ASP A 139 6.31 2.42 6.87
C ASP A 139 4.79 2.19 6.70
N TYR A 140 4.29 1.06 7.20
CA TYR A 140 2.87 0.73 7.19
C TYR A 140 2.05 1.69 8.07
N GLU A 141 2.55 2.01 9.26
CA GLU A 141 1.97 3.00 10.18
C GLU A 141 1.92 4.39 9.55
N SER A 142 3.04 4.87 9.00
CA SER A 142 3.12 6.15 8.31
C SER A 142 2.09 6.27 7.17
N ILE A 143 1.93 5.21 6.37
CA ILE A 143 0.94 5.19 5.28
C ILE A 143 -0.49 5.22 5.82
N ILE A 144 -0.79 4.50 6.89
CA ILE A 144 -2.13 4.56 7.52
C ILE A 144 -2.40 5.95 8.07
N ASN A 145 -1.39 6.61 8.64
CA ASN A 145 -1.49 7.96 9.19
C ASN A 145 -1.58 9.07 8.12
N GLY A 146 -1.52 8.73 6.83
CA GLY A 146 -1.67 9.68 5.73
C GLY A 146 -0.35 10.27 5.21
N GLU A 147 0.80 9.76 5.68
CA GLU A 147 2.11 10.16 5.19
C GLU A 147 2.43 9.46 3.86
N VAL A 148 3.36 10.06 3.11
CA VAL A 148 3.85 9.51 1.84
C VAL A 148 5.22 8.89 2.08
N VAL A 149 5.32 7.59 1.85
CA VAL A 149 6.55 6.82 2.04
C VAL A 149 7.10 6.35 0.69
N GLU A 150 8.41 6.33 0.52
CA GLU A 150 9.02 5.74 -0.67
C GLU A 150 8.93 4.22 -0.59
N LEU A 151 8.09 3.57 -1.40
CA LEU A 151 7.92 2.11 -1.39
C LEU A 151 8.74 1.38 -2.45
N LYS A 152 9.62 2.08 -3.18
CA LYS A 152 10.37 1.51 -4.32
C LYS A 152 11.25 0.33 -3.91
N HIS A 153 11.85 0.37 -2.72
CA HIS A 153 12.69 -0.71 -2.21
C HIS A 153 11.93 -2.00 -1.90
N TYR A 154 10.61 -1.93 -1.82
CA TYR A 154 9.77 -3.10 -1.61
C TYR A 154 9.33 -3.77 -2.90
N ASP A 155 9.60 -3.23 -4.10
CA ASP A 155 9.19 -3.81 -5.39
C ASP A 155 7.73 -4.31 -5.40
N LEU A 156 6.79 -3.46 -5.00
CA LEU A 156 5.36 -3.81 -4.91
C LEU A 156 4.71 -3.76 -6.29
N GLU A 157 3.75 -4.67 -6.53
CA GLU A 157 2.88 -4.61 -7.69
C GLU A 157 2.00 -3.36 -7.66
N LYS A 158 1.58 -2.86 -8.83
CA LYS A 158 0.77 -1.64 -8.95
C LYS A 158 -0.58 -1.77 -8.23
N ASP A 159 -1.18 -2.95 -8.27
CA ASP A 159 -2.48 -3.24 -7.67
C ASP A 159 -2.40 -3.57 -6.17
N ASN A 160 -1.21 -3.49 -5.57
CA ASN A 160 -1.07 -3.73 -4.15
C ASN A 160 -1.80 -2.64 -3.34
N GLN A 161 -2.65 -3.06 -2.41
CA GLN A 161 -3.41 -2.17 -1.52
C GLN A 161 -2.54 -1.14 -0.80
N LEU A 162 -1.33 -1.51 -0.38
CA LEU A 162 -0.41 -0.59 0.29
C LEU A 162 0.12 0.50 -0.67
N SER A 163 0.41 0.11 -1.92
CA SER A 163 0.84 1.03 -2.97
C SER A 163 -0.29 1.99 -3.35
N ILE A 164 -1.51 1.46 -3.49
CA ILE A 164 -2.72 2.25 -3.74
C ILE A 164 -2.93 3.27 -2.63
N GLN A 165 -2.87 2.85 -1.35
CA GLN A 165 -3.07 3.75 -0.22
C GLN A 165 -2.00 4.86 -0.15
N ASN A 166 -0.73 4.51 -0.37
CA ASN A 166 0.35 5.49 -0.39
C ASN A 166 0.19 6.50 -1.55
N ASN A 167 -0.26 6.03 -2.73
CA ASN A 167 -0.58 6.91 -3.86
C ASN A 167 -1.78 7.82 -3.53
N LYS A 168 -2.82 7.32 -2.84
CA LYS A 168 -3.94 8.16 -2.37
C LYS A 168 -3.47 9.26 -1.42
N ASN A 169 -2.58 8.94 -0.48
CA ASN A 169 -1.98 9.95 0.41
C ASN A 169 -1.19 10.99 -0.39
N ARG A 170 -0.44 10.55 -1.39
CA ARG A 170 0.33 11.45 -2.26
C ARG A 170 -0.57 12.37 -3.09
N ILE A 171 -1.68 11.86 -3.61
CA ILE A 171 -2.69 12.66 -4.33
C ILE A 171 -3.26 13.75 -3.42
N ARG A 172 -3.53 13.46 -2.14
CA ARG A 172 -4.02 14.45 -1.18
C ARG A 172 -3.00 15.55 -0.90
N ASN A 173 -1.71 15.20 -0.84
CA ASN A 173 -0.64 16.13 -0.49
C ASN A 173 -0.09 16.92 -1.71
N ASP A 174 -0.14 16.35 -2.91
CA ASP A 174 0.40 16.93 -4.15
C ASP A 174 -0.63 16.93 -5.30
N LYS A 175 -1.20 18.10 -5.56
CA LYS A 175 -2.19 18.31 -6.63
C LYS A 175 -1.65 18.01 -8.03
N LYS A 176 -0.36 18.29 -8.29
CA LYS A 176 0.25 18.02 -9.60
C LYS A 176 0.35 16.52 -9.85
N PHE A 177 0.59 15.75 -8.78
CA PHE A 177 0.62 14.30 -8.86
C PHE A 177 -0.74 13.73 -9.26
N ALA A 178 -1.85 14.31 -8.77
CA ALA A 178 -3.20 13.92 -9.14
C ALA A 178 -3.42 13.98 -10.67
N PHE A 179 -3.05 15.08 -11.32
CA PHE A 179 -3.13 15.22 -12.78
C PHE A 179 -2.26 14.19 -13.51
N SER A 180 -1.03 13.96 -13.03
CA SER A 180 -0.13 12.96 -13.63
C SER A 180 -0.66 11.53 -13.54
N MET A 181 -1.57 11.26 -12.60
CA MET A 181 -2.16 9.93 -12.41
C MET A 181 -3.30 9.65 -13.40
N LEU A 182 -3.92 10.70 -13.94
CA LEU A 182 -4.96 10.58 -14.98
C LEU A 182 -4.37 10.15 -16.33
N GLU A 183 -3.14 10.56 -16.63
CA GLU A 183 -2.44 10.23 -17.88
C GLU A 183 -1.80 8.83 -17.86
N LYS A 184 -1.53 8.30 -16.67
CA LYS A 184 -0.84 7.01 -16.51
C LYS A 184 -1.80 5.83 -16.56
N ASP A 185 -1.26 4.70 -17.04
CA ASP A 185 -1.94 3.41 -16.96
C ASP A 185 -1.81 2.83 -15.55
N GLU A 186 -2.79 3.20 -14.72
CA GLU A 186 -2.92 2.89 -13.30
C GLU A 186 -4.34 2.38 -13.02
N CYS A 187 -4.50 1.72 -11.87
CA CYS A 187 -5.78 1.14 -11.44
C CYS A 187 -6.92 2.18 -11.43
N ASP A 188 -8.12 1.76 -11.86
CA ASP A 188 -9.31 2.60 -11.91
C ASP A 188 -9.63 3.27 -10.56
N GLU A 189 -9.38 2.57 -9.44
CA GLU A 189 -9.60 3.11 -8.10
C GLU A 189 -8.75 4.36 -7.82
N LEU A 190 -7.51 4.39 -8.29
CA LEU A 190 -6.62 5.55 -8.12
C LEU A 190 -7.03 6.70 -9.02
N LYS A 191 -7.48 6.41 -10.24
CA LYS A 191 -8.00 7.42 -11.17
C LYS A 191 -9.27 8.05 -10.60
N ASP A 192 -10.20 7.26 -10.10
CA ASP A 192 -11.46 7.73 -9.52
C ASP A 192 -11.21 8.60 -8.27
N PHE A 193 -10.23 8.22 -7.45
CA PHE A 193 -9.81 9.02 -6.29
C PHE A 193 -9.13 10.33 -6.71
N ALA A 194 -8.25 10.29 -7.72
CA ALA A 194 -7.60 11.48 -8.27
C ALA A 194 -8.61 12.48 -8.83
N ILE A 195 -9.60 12.00 -9.61
CA ILE A 195 -10.70 12.83 -10.14
C ILE A 195 -11.44 13.52 -9.00
N THR A 196 -11.81 12.76 -7.97
CA THR A 196 -12.55 13.28 -6.81
C THR A 196 -11.74 14.38 -6.10
N GLN A 197 -10.44 14.15 -5.87
CA GLN A 197 -9.57 15.13 -5.22
C GLN A 197 -9.31 16.38 -6.08
N ILE A 198 -9.20 16.23 -7.41
CA ILE A 198 -9.08 17.37 -8.34
C ILE A 198 -10.36 18.22 -8.26
N LEU A 199 -11.53 17.60 -8.38
CA LEU A 199 -12.81 18.32 -8.28
C LEU A 199 -12.95 19.05 -6.93
N GLU A 200 -12.58 18.39 -5.82
CA GLU A 200 -12.70 18.97 -4.49
C GLU A 200 -11.65 20.04 -4.16
N SER A 201 -10.46 20.02 -4.76
CA SER A 201 -9.34 20.88 -4.31
C SER A 201 -8.75 21.81 -5.36
N SER A 202 -9.07 21.63 -6.65
CA SER A 202 -8.48 22.41 -7.74
C SER A 202 -9.08 23.80 -7.89
N ASP A 203 -8.24 24.72 -8.38
CA ASP A 203 -8.62 26.07 -8.75
C ASP A 203 -9.21 26.12 -10.18
N LYS A 204 -9.71 27.28 -10.59
CA LYS A 204 -10.33 27.49 -11.91
C LYS A 204 -9.51 26.91 -13.07
N LYS A 205 -8.22 27.29 -13.17
CA LYS A 205 -7.37 26.95 -14.31
C LYS A 205 -7.13 25.44 -14.40
N GLU A 206 -7.04 24.79 -13.25
CA GLU A 206 -6.90 23.33 -13.15
C GLU A 206 -8.20 22.61 -13.53
N LEU A 207 -9.37 23.13 -13.13
CA LEU A 207 -10.66 22.58 -13.53
C LEU A 207 -10.91 22.71 -15.04
N GLU A 208 -10.63 23.87 -15.64
CA GLU A 208 -10.74 24.06 -17.10
C GLU A 208 -9.82 23.08 -17.86
N LYS A 209 -8.58 22.88 -17.38
CA LYS A 209 -7.66 21.87 -17.92
C LYS A 209 -8.23 20.45 -17.76
N PHE A 210 -8.78 20.13 -16.60
CA PHE A 210 -9.40 18.84 -16.34
C PHE A 210 -10.57 18.56 -17.30
N PHE A 211 -11.50 19.50 -17.45
CA PHE A 211 -12.63 19.33 -18.39
C PHE A 211 -12.17 19.24 -19.86
N THR A 212 -11.11 19.98 -20.22
CA THR A 212 -10.54 19.93 -21.58
C THR A 212 -9.78 18.63 -21.87
N SER A 213 -9.27 17.96 -20.82
CA SER A 213 -8.50 16.72 -20.98
C SER A 213 -9.32 15.52 -21.47
N GLY A 214 -10.66 15.63 -21.48
CA GLY A 214 -11.54 14.58 -21.99
C GLY A 214 -11.67 13.36 -21.08
N VAL A 215 -11.26 13.48 -19.81
CA VAL A 215 -11.38 12.41 -18.82
C VAL A 215 -12.86 12.06 -18.61
N ALA A 216 -13.18 10.76 -18.72
CA ALA A 216 -14.54 10.28 -18.58
C ALA A 216 -14.99 10.31 -17.12
N LEU A 217 -15.99 11.13 -16.83
CA LEU A 217 -16.60 11.19 -15.50
C LEU A 217 -17.62 10.05 -15.32
N LYS A 218 -17.53 9.34 -14.19
CA LYS A 218 -18.47 8.31 -13.74
C LYS A 218 -19.52 8.88 -12.77
N PRO A 219 -20.65 8.18 -12.56
CA PRO A 219 -21.68 8.55 -11.59
C PRO A 219 -21.18 8.73 -10.14
N LEU A 220 -20.07 8.09 -9.77
CA LEU A 220 -19.45 8.24 -8.45
C LEU A 220 -18.97 9.67 -8.18
N HIS A 221 -18.68 10.46 -9.22
CA HIS A 221 -18.13 11.81 -9.07
C HIS A 221 -19.20 12.91 -8.95
N LYS A 222 -20.50 12.55 -8.89
CA LYS A 222 -21.63 13.49 -8.79
C LYS A 222 -21.43 14.55 -7.72
N ASP A 223 -21.19 14.11 -6.49
CA ASP A 223 -21.10 15.00 -5.33
C ASP A 223 -19.89 15.93 -5.42
N ALA A 224 -18.75 15.38 -5.83
CA ALA A 224 -17.52 16.15 -6.01
C ALA A 224 -17.66 17.19 -7.12
N LEU A 225 -18.30 16.82 -8.24
CA LEU A 225 -18.60 17.73 -9.34
C LEU A 225 -19.56 18.84 -8.89
N LEU A 226 -20.63 18.49 -8.16
CA LEU A 226 -21.61 19.46 -7.66
C LEU A 226 -20.94 20.49 -6.74
N LYS A 227 -20.07 20.04 -5.81
CA LYS A 227 -19.29 20.93 -4.96
C LYS A 227 -18.35 21.83 -5.76
N ALA A 228 -17.65 21.28 -6.75
CA ALA A 228 -16.73 22.04 -7.61
C ALA A 228 -17.46 23.13 -8.40
N LEU A 229 -18.58 22.77 -9.03
CA LEU A 229 -19.43 23.69 -9.80
C LEU A 229 -20.00 24.78 -8.91
N THR A 230 -20.43 24.45 -7.70
CA THR A 230 -20.96 25.41 -6.74
C THR A 230 -19.88 26.39 -6.27
N ARG A 231 -18.64 25.94 -6.09
CA ARG A 231 -17.51 26.80 -5.68
C ARG A 231 -17.08 27.78 -6.78
N GLU A 232 -16.87 27.30 -8.00
CA GLU A 232 -16.27 28.08 -9.10
C GLU A 232 -17.31 28.56 -10.15
N HIS A 233 -18.58 28.58 -9.77
CA HIS A 233 -19.77 28.88 -10.59
C HIS A 233 -19.66 30.18 -11.43
N GLU A 234 -18.93 31.19 -10.95
CA GLU A 234 -18.83 32.49 -11.61
C GLU A 234 -18.02 32.49 -12.91
N LYS A 235 -17.18 31.46 -13.14
CA LYS A 235 -16.08 31.56 -14.11
C LYS A 235 -15.92 30.35 -15.04
N LEU A 236 -16.77 29.34 -14.92
CA LEU A 236 -16.79 28.16 -15.78
C LEU A 236 -17.72 28.37 -16.98
N ASP A 237 -17.34 27.83 -18.15
CA ASP A 237 -18.16 27.87 -19.35
C ASP A 237 -19.41 26.97 -19.21
N THR A 238 -20.58 27.53 -19.51
CA THR A 238 -21.88 26.86 -19.37
C THR A 238 -21.94 25.58 -20.20
N ASN A 239 -21.30 25.55 -21.37
CA ASN A 239 -21.28 24.35 -22.22
C ASN A 239 -20.48 23.20 -21.59
N LEU A 240 -19.36 23.50 -20.91
CA LEU A 240 -18.57 22.51 -20.18
C LEU A 240 -19.34 21.92 -18.99
N ILE A 241 -20.14 22.75 -18.33
CA ILE A 241 -21.01 22.31 -17.23
C ILE A 241 -22.04 21.31 -17.76
N VAL A 242 -22.75 21.66 -18.84
CA VAL A 242 -23.77 20.80 -19.46
C VAL A 242 -23.19 19.45 -19.87
N THR A 243 -22.03 19.43 -20.55
CA THR A 243 -21.41 18.18 -21.01
C THR A 243 -20.97 17.30 -19.84
N SER A 244 -20.39 17.90 -18.79
CA SER A 244 -19.93 17.19 -17.60
C SER A 244 -21.10 16.56 -16.82
N LEU A 245 -22.20 17.31 -16.66
CA LEU A 245 -23.41 16.82 -15.97
C LEU A 245 -24.07 15.65 -16.72
N LYS A 246 -24.10 15.72 -18.06
CA LYS A 246 -24.59 14.62 -18.91
C LYS A 246 -23.75 13.36 -18.81
N GLN A 247 -22.42 13.48 -18.79
CA GLN A 247 -21.51 12.32 -18.64
C GLN A 247 -21.77 11.57 -17.33
N VAL A 248 -22.00 12.31 -16.25
CA VAL A 248 -22.21 11.76 -14.91
C VAL A 248 -23.64 11.22 -14.70
N LYS A 249 -24.55 11.42 -15.65
CA LYS A 249 -25.96 11.01 -15.62
C LYS A 249 -26.70 11.58 -14.40
N PHE A 250 -26.72 12.90 -14.28
CA PHE A 250 -27.50 13.58 -13.25
C PHE A 250 -28.99 13.20 -13.33
N THR A 251 -29.60 13.02 -12.16
CA THR A 251 -31.04 12.77 -12.00
C THR A 251 -31.77 14.05 -11.66
N GLN A 252 -33.11 14.03 -11.69
CA GLN A 252 -33.95 15.17 -11.31
C GLN A 252 -33.62 15.70 -9.90
N SER A 253 -33.34 14.81 -8.95
CA SER A 253 -32.95 15.18 -7.59
C SER A 253 -31.58 15.85 -7.55
N ASP A 254 -30.62 15.35 -8.32
CA ASP A 254 -29.27 15.93 -8.38
C ASP A 254 -29.31 17.37 -8.92
N TYR A 255 -30.10 17.61 -9.96
CA TYR A 255 -30.33 18.96 -10.50
C TYR A 255 -31.05 19.87 -9.50
N LEU A 256 -32.05 19.36 -8.78
CA LEU A 256 -32.76 20.13 -7.76
C LEU A 256 -31.83 20.51 -6.60
N GLN A 257 -31.00 19.59 -6.11
CA GLN A 257 -30.00 19.88 -5.09
C GLN A 257 -28.98 20.92 -5.58
N PHE A 258 -28.55 20.83 -6.84
CA PHE A 258 -27.69 21.83 -7.44
C PHE A 258 -28.37 23.21 -7.49
N ALA A 259 -29.66 23.28 -7.83
CA ALA A 259 -30.43 24.54 -7.80
C ALA A 259 -30.50 25.12 -6.39
N LYS A 260 -30.85 24.30 -5.39
CA LYS A 260 -30.94 24.74 -3.98
C LYS A 260 -29.60 25.26 -3.46
N ASN A 261 -28.51 24.54 -3.70
CA ASN A 261 -27.17 24.91 -3.23
C ASN A 261 -26.65 26.17 -3.92
N SER A 262 -27.02 26.39 -5.18
CA SER A 262 -26.57 27.54 -5.96
C SER A 262 -27.34 28.83 -5.68
N LYS A 263 -28.52 28.77 -5.04
CA LYS A 263 -29.35 29.94 -4.67
C LYS A 263 -28.60 31.01 -3.87
N GLN A 264 -27.78 30.60 -2.90
CA GLN A 264 -27.06 31.55 -2.01
C GLN A 264 -25.79 32.11 -2.63
N ILE A 265 -25.44 31.63 -3.83
CA ILE A 265 -24.10 31.77 -4.40
C ILE A 265 -24.17 32.49 -5.76
N LEU A 266 -25.16 32.16 -6.60
CA LEU A 266 -25.38 32.77 -7.90
C LEU A 266 -26.27 34.00 -7.83
N GLU A 267 -25.96 35.01 -8.65
CA GLU A 267 -26.88 36.12 -8.92
C GLU A 267 -28.16 35.64 -9.62
N PRO A 268 -29.34 36.20 -9.31
CA PRO A 268 -30.65 35.80 -9.83
C PRO A 268 -30.71 35.54 -11.35
N ASP A 269 -30.27 36.51 -12.16
CA ASP A 269 -30.33 36.40 -13.62
C ASP A 269 -29.45 35.29 -14.17
N ARG A 270 -28.30 35.06 -13.52
CA ARG A 270 -27.31 34.06 -13.94
C ARG A 270 -27.74 32.67 -13.51
N TRP A 271 -28.35 32.58 -12.32
CA TRP A 271 -28.98 31.37 -11.82
C TRP A 271 -30.08 30.90 -12.77
N TYR A 272 -30.99 31.78 -13.17
CA TYR A 272 -32.01 31.46 -14.18
C TYR A 272 -31.40 30.98 -15.50
N LYS A 273 -30.47 31.74 -16.10
CA LYS A 273 -29.86 31.39 -17.40
C LYS A 273 -29.13 30.05 -17.39
N LEU A 274 -28.47 29.71 -16.28
CA LEU A 274 -27.79 28.42 -16.13
C LEU A 274 -28.79 27.28 -16.21
N PHE A 275 -29.85 27.32 -15.39
CA PHE A 275 -30.87 26.27 -15.37
C PHE A 275 -31.74 26.25 -16.63
N GLU A 276 -31.94 27.39 -17.28
CA GLU A 276 -32.59 27.46 -18.59
C GLU A 276 -31.79 26.68 -19.64
N ASN A 277 -30.47 26.90 -19.70
CA ASN A 277 -29.59 26.18 -20.62
C ASN A 277 -29.49 24.69 -20.26
N LEU A 278 -29.44 24.33 -18.97
CA LEU A 278 -29.45 22.93 -18.53
C LEU A 278 -30.73 22.22 -18.98
N ALA A 279 -31.88 22.82 -18.73
CA ALA A 279 -33.18 22.24 -19.06
C ALA A 279 -33.45 22.18 -20.57
N SER A 280 -32.90 23.10 -21.36
CA SER A 280 -32.92 22.99 -22.83
C SER A 280 -32.09 21.82 -23.37
N ASN A 281 -31.12 21.33 -22.59
CA ASN A 281 -30.22 20.26 -22.98
C ASN A 281 -30.56 18.91 -22.36
N ASP A 282 -31.26 18.89 -21.22
CA ASP A 282 -31.60 17.69 -20.44
C ASP A 282 -32.96 17.89 -19.75
N GLU A 283 -33.96 17.09 -20.12
CA GLU A 283 -35.31 17.11 -19.54
C GLU A 283 -35.29 16.87 -18.02
N MET A 284 -34.28 16.18 -17.50
CA MET A 284 -34.14 15.94 -16.05
C MET A 284 -33.88 17.23 -15.26
N ALA A 285 -33.44 18.32 -15.91
CA ALA A 285 -33.20 19.60 -15.27
C ALA A 285 -34.44 20.51 -15.21
N ASP A 286 -35.57 20.14 -15.84
CA ASP A 286 -36.77 20.98 -15.86
C ASP A 286 -37.35 21.25 -14.47
N ILE A 287 -37.38 20.24 -13.58
CA ILE A 287 -37.87 20.40 -12.20
C ILE A 287 -37.00 21.42 -11.44
N ALA A 288 -35.69 21.37 -11.64
CA ALA A 288 -34.77 22.31 -11.04
C ALA A 288 -34.98 23.73 -11.60
N LEU A 289 -35.22 23.87 -12.90
CA LEU A 289 -35.56 25.17 -13.50
C LEU A 289 -36.89 25.73 -12.96
N PHE A 290 -37.92 24.89 -12.81
CA PHE A 290 -39.19 25.32 -12.18
C PHE A 290 -38.96 25.83 -10.75
N TYR A 291 -38.12 25.15 -9.97
CA TYR A 291 -37.73 25.62 -8.64
C TYR A 291 -37.06 27.00 -8.71
N VAL A 292 -36.09 27.19 -9.60
CA VAL A 292 -35.40 28.48 -9.79
C VAL A 292 -36.38 29.59 -10.18
N MET A 293 -37.23 29.36 -11.18
CA MET A 293 -38.20 30.37 -11.63
C MET A 293 -39.20 30.76 -10.54
N LEU A 294 -39.66 29.80 -9.72
CA LEU A 294 -40.58 30.06 -8.63
C LEU A 294 -39.92 30.85 -7.49
N GLU A 295 -38.66 30.55 -7.16
CA GLU A 295 -37.86 31.30 -6.19
C GLU A 295 -37.57 32.73 -6.64
N LEU A 296 -37.33 32.93 -7.93
CA LEU A 296 -37.13 34.26 -8.53
C LEU A 296 -38.45 34.99 -8.82
N GLU A 297 -39.58 34.41 -8.42
CA GLU A 297 -40.92 34.96 -8.64
C GLU A 297 -41.26 35.25 -10.12
N MET A 298 -40.65 34.51 -11.05
CA MET A 298 -40.87 34.63 -12.49
C MET A 298 -42.15 33.90 -12.93
N ILE A 299 -43.29 34.24 -12.33
CA ILE A 299 -44.55 33.50 -12.45
C ILE A 299 -45.06 33.40 -13.90
N ASP A 300 -44.91 34.46 -14.69
CA ASP A 300 -45.33 34.45 -16.09
C ASP A 300 -44.54 33.40 -16.90
N ARG A 301 -43.23 33.31 -16.66
CA ARG A 301 -42.34 32.30 -17.29
C ARG A 301 -42.64 30.89 -16.83
N VAL A 302 -43.01 30.71 -15.56
CA VAL A 302 -43.47 29.41 -15.04
C VAL A 302 -44.73 28.96 -15.78
N ARG A 303 -45.72 29.85 -15.95
CA ARG A 303 -46.97 29.54 -16.67
C ARG A 303 -46.71 29.22 -18.13
N GLU A 304 -45.85 29.99 -18.80
CA GLU A 304 -45.43 29.74 -20.19
C GLU A 304 -44.79 28.35 -20.32
N ARG A 305 -43.80 28.01 -19.48
CA ARG A 305 -43.11 26.72 -19.57
C ARG A 305 -43.99 25.55 -19.12
N ARG A 306 -44.88 25.75 -18.15
CA ARG A 306 -45.86 24.75 -17.71
C ARG A 306 -46.85 24.37 -18.81
N SER A 307 -47.21 25.32 -19.67
CA SER A 307 -48.14 25.09 -20.79
C SER A 307 -47.62 24.07 -21.83
N LEU A 308 -46.30 23.80 -21.81
CA LEU A 308 -45.65 22.82 -22.68
C LEU A 308 -45.85 21.37 -22.20
N TYR A 309 -46.28 21.15 -20.96
CA TYR A 309 -46.49 19.84 -20.35
C TYR A 309 -47.96 19.43 -20.34
N GLY A 310 -48.23 18.13 -20.29
CA GLY A 310 -49.59 17.60 -20.21
C GLY A 310 -50.32 18.07 -18.94
N LYS A 311 -51.65 18.14 -19.01
CA LYS A 311 -52.52 18.55 -17.87
C LYS A 311 -52.37 17.67 -16.63
N ASP A 312 -51.92 16.42 -16.80
CA ASP A 312 -51.76 15.46 -15.70
C ASP A 312 -50.33 15.37 -15.13
N GLU A 313 -49.35 15.92 -15.84
CA GLU A 313 -47.96 15.97 -15.39
C GLU A 313 -47.75 17.22 -14.53
N LEU A 314 -46.85 17.19 -13.53
CA LEU A 314 -46.46 18.37 -12.73
C LEU A 314 -47.61 19.15 -12.03
N ARG A 315 -48.70 18.48 -11.66
CA ARG A 315 -49.87 19.08 -10.95
C ARG A 315 -49.51 19.86 -9.68
N PHE A 316 -48.39 19.55 -9.04
CA PHE A 316 -47.92 20.27 -7.85
C PHE A 316 -47.53 21.72 -8.17
N ILE A 317 -47.10 22.01 -9.40
CA ILE A 317 -46.80 23.38 -9.85
C ILE A 317 -48.09 24.18 -9.99
N ASP A 318 -49.13 23.59 -10.57
CA ASP A 318 -50.45 24.23 -10.68
C ASP A 318 -51.03 24.52 -9.30
N ALA A 319 -50.95 23.54 -8.39
CA ALA A 319 -51.39 23.71 -7.01
C ALA A 319 -50.63 24.84 -6.29
N TYR A 320 -49.32 24.99 -6.53
CA TYR A 320 -48.54 26.09 -5.97
C TYR A 320 -48.98 27.45 -6.53
N LEU A 321 -49.18 27.54 -7.85
CA LEU A 321 -49.65 28.77 -8.51
C LEU A 321 -51.03 29.19 -8.01
N ASP A 322 -51.97 28.27 -7.92
CA ASP A 322 -53.33 28.52 -7.42
C ASP A 322 -53.34 28.99 -5.95
N LEU A 323 -52.48 28.41 -5.10
CA LEU A 323 -52.35 28.82 -3.71
C LEU A 323 -51.76 30.23 -3.58
N ARG A 324 -50.78 30.56 -4.43
CA ARG A 324 -50.18 31.90 -4.51
C ARG A 324 -51.19 32.95 -5.01
N ASP A 325 -51.95 32.63 -6.05
CA ASP A 325 -53.05 33.47 -6.57
C ASP A 325 -54.15 33.66 -5.51
N SER A 326 -54.32 32.68 -4.62
CA SER A 326 -55.21 32.74 -3.44
C SER A 326 -54.62 33.46 -2.22
N SER A 327 -53.50 34.18 -2.36
CA SER A 327 -52.77 34.90 -1.29
C SER A 327 -52.23 34.03 -0.15
N LYS A 328 -52.08 32.71 -0.35
CA LYS A 328 -51.50 31.79 0.64
C LYS A 328 -50.04 31.48 0.28
N HIS A 329 -49.12 31.95 1.12
CA HIS A 329 -47.68 31.73 0.94
C HIS A 329 -47.22 30.47 1.68
N TYR A 330 -46.83 29.43 0.93
CA TYR A 330 -46.23 28.22 1.47
C TYR A 330 -44.78 28.10 0.99
N SER A 331 -43.91 27.46 1.79
CA SER A 331 -42.53 27.21 1.37
C SER A 331 -42.49 26.29 0.16
N LEU A 332 -41.66 26.63 -0.83
CA LEU A 332 -41.43 25.82 -2.03
C LEU A 332 -40.93 24.41 -1.67
N ASP A 333 -40.17 24.27 -0.58
CA ASP A 333 -39.65 22.98 -0.14
C ASP A 333 -40.75 21.93 0.10
N ILE A 334 -41.96 22.34 0.48
CA ILE A 334 -43.10 21.45 0.72
C ILE A 334 -43.53 20.75 -0.58
N PHE A 335 -43.44 21.45 -1.71
CA PHE A 335 -43.89 20.96 -3.02
C PHE A 335 -42.81 20.16 -3.74
N PHE A 336 -41.54 20.52 -3.52
CA PHE A 336 -40.40 19.87 -4.16
C PHE A 336 -39.80 18.71 -3.35
N HIS A 337 -40.34 18.39 -2.16
CA HIS A 337 -39.83 17.30 -1.30
C HIS A 337 -39.89 15.92 -1.96
N GLN A 338 -40.82 15.69 -2.88
CA GLN A 338 -40.95 14.43 -3.62
C GLN A 338 -39.75 14.15 -4.56
N TYR A 339 -38.91 15.15 -4.79
CA TYR A 339 -37.76 15.10 -5.69
C TYR A 339 -36.43 15.38 -4.96
N SER A 340 -36.41 15.47 -3.62
CA SER A 340 -35.21 15.82 -2.83
C SER A 340 -34.30 14.65 -2.50
#